data_AF-A0A7Y3L2F9-F1
#
_entry.id   AF-A0A7Y3L2F9-F1
#
_cell.length_a   1.000
_cell.length_b   1.000
_cell.length_c   1.000
_cell.angle_alpha   90.00
_cell.angle_beta   90.00
_cell.angle_gamma   90.00
#
_symmetry.space_group_name_H-M   'P 1'
#
loop_
_entity.id
_entity.type
_entity.pdbx_description
1 polymer ?
#
loop_
_entity_poly.entity_id
_entity_poly.type
_entity_poly.pdbx_seq_one_letter_code
_entity_poly.pdbx_strand_id
1 'polypeptide(L)'
;MNDADAVRDALEKKLAVFISQVLKLADDVKIDPEKNLIEQIGLDSIEALDALATLHELIGVSIPNQFNLKTLESLRSLASYILTQFGVEAAQRFLSLDLSEMDFSRAEEM
;
A
#
# COMPACT_ATOMS: atom_id res chain seq x y z
N MET A 1 -18.73 3.37 -16.39
CA MET A 1 -17.63 3.39 -15.40
C MET A 1 -17.33 1.95 -15.06
N ASN A 2 -16.07 1.53 -15.16
CA ASN A 2 -15.66 0.13 -15.00
C ASN A 2 -15.35 -0.11 -13.51
N ASP A 3 -15.93 -1.13 -12.88
CA ASP A 3 -15.76 -1.40 -11.44
C ASP A 3 -14.27 -1.51 -11.03
N ALA A 4 -13.42 -1.99 -11.93
CA ALA A 4 -11.98 -2.08 -11.71
C ALA A 4 -11.27 -0.73 -11.53
N ASP A 5 -11.73 0.34 -12.19
CA ASP A 5 -11.10 1.66 -12.07
C ASP A 5 -11.50 2.36 -10.76
N ALA A 6 -12.74 2.16 -10.32
CA ALA A 6 -13.20 2.64 -9.01
C ALA A 6 -12.46 1.96 -7.85
N VAL A 7 -12.26 0.65 -7.93
CA VAL A 7 -11.47 -0.09 -6.93
C VAL A 7 -10.01 0.34 -6.95
N ARG A 8 -9.44 0.62 -8.13
CA ARG A 8 -8.07 1.15 -8.24
C ARG A 8 -7.93 2.50 -7.54
N ASP A 9 -8.80 3.46 -7.84
CA ASP A 9 -8.76 4.80 -7.21
C ASP A 9 -8.91 4.70 -5.67
N ALA A 10 -9.80 3.82 -5.20
CA ALA A 10 -9.96 3.57 -3.77
C ALA A 10 -8.69 2.97 -3.16
N LEU A 11 -8.06 2.00 -3.84
CA LEU A 11 -6.79 1.40 -3.40
C LEU A 11 -5.69 2.45 -3.33
N GLU A 12 -5.56 3.29 -4.36
CA GLU A 12 -4.55 4.35 -4.41
C GLU A 12 -4.65 5.27 -3.17
N LYS A 13 -5.87 5.71 -2.83
CA LYS A 13 -6.13 6.52 -1.63
C LYS A 13 -5.84 5.76 -0.33
N LYS A 14 -6.28 4.50 -0.24
CA LYS A 14 -6.10 3.68 0.96
C LYS A 14 -4.63 3.35 1.21
N LEU A 15 -3.88 3.04 0.15
CA LEU A 15 -2.44 2.81 0.17
C LEU A 15 -1.67 4.07 0.56
N ALA A 16 -2.11 5.26 0.12
CA ALA A 16 -1.53 6.53 0.56
C ALA A 16 -1.65 6.70 2.08
N VAL A 17 -2.85 6.51 2.62
CA VAL A 17 -3.11 6.59 4.07
C VAL A 17 -2.31 5.52 4.81
N PHE A 18 -2.29 4.30 4.30
CA PHE A 18 -1.54 3.18 4.87
C PHE A 18 -0.04 3.48 4.97
N ILE A 19 0.59 3.90 3.87
CA ILE A 19 2.01 4.27 3.86
C ILE A 19 2.25 5.44 4.81
N SER A 20 1.36 6.44 4.84
CA SER A 20 1.46 7.56 5.78
C SER A 20 1.40 7.11 7.24
N GLN A 21 0.59 6.10 7.57
CA GLN A 21 0.47 5.56 8.92
C GLN A 21 1.67 4.70 9.31
N VAL A 22 2.12 3.81 8.40
CA VAL A 22 3.31 2.97 8.60
C VAL A 22 4.55 3.82 8.82
N LEU A 23 4.75 4.83 7.98
CA LEU A 23 5.88 5.75 8.05
C LEU A 23 5.71 6.87 9.09
N LYS A 24 4.58 6.90 9.80
CA LYS A 24 4.22 7.96 10.76
C LYS A 24 4.41 9.37 10.17
N LEU A 25 4.05 9.56 8.90
CA LEU A 25 4.11 10.87 8.24
C LEU A 25 3.06 11.80 8.87
N ALA A 26 3.35 13.10 8.84
CA ALA A 26 2.37 14.10 9.24
C ALA A 26 1.14 14.05 8.33
N ASP A 27 -0.05 14.26 8.90
CA ASP A 27 -1.35 14.22 8.19
C ASP A 27 -1.45 15.21 7.00
N ASP A 28 -0.55 16.22 6.95
CA ASP A 28 -0.46 17.20 5.86
C ASP A 28 0.33 16.69 4.63
N VAL A 29 1.02 15.55 4.72
CA VAL A 29 1.80 14.99 3.60
C VAL A 29 0.86 14.44 2.53
N LYS A 30 0.67 15.22 1.45
CA LYS A 30 -0.04 14.75 0.25
C LYS A 30 0.87 13.89 -0.61
N ILE A 31 0.52 12.61 -0.70
CA ILE A 31 1.15 11.66 -1.61
C ILE A 31 0.40 11.66 -2.94
N ASP A 32 1.06 12.08 -4.02
CA ASP A 32 0.49 11.97 -5.37
C ASP A 32 0.59 10.52 -5.86
N PRO A 33 -0.52 9.88 -6.28
CA PRO A 33 -0.53 8.48 -6.71
C PRO A 33 0.10 8.23 -8.06
N GLU A 34 0.25 9.27 -8.89
CA GLU A 34 0.91 9.22 -10.20
C GLU A 34 2.41 9.54 -10.14
N LYS A 35 2.89 10.06 -9.01
CA LYS A 35 4.30 10.42 -8.82
C LYS A 35 5.06 9.33 -8.08
N ASN A 36 6.38 9.41 -8.18
CA ASN A 36 7.26 8.46 -7.52
C ASN A 36 7.12 8.55 -5.99
N LEU A 37 6.65 7.47 -5.35
CA LEU A 37 6.51 7.39 -3.88
C LEU A 37 7.86 7.54 -3.19
N ILE A 38 8.86 6.82 -3.70
CA ILE A 38 10.25 6.86 -3.21
C ILE A 38 10.82 8.28 -3.29
N GLU A 39 10.53 9.01 -4.36
CA GLU A 39 11.03 10.38 -4.52
C GLU A 39 10.24 11.41 -3.69
N GLN A 40 8.94 11.18 -3.49
CA GLN A 40 8.09 12.09 -2.72
C GLN A 40 8.33 11.99 -1.21
N ILE A 41 8.51 10.77 -0.71
CA ILE A 41 8.52 10.47 0.73
C ILE A 41 9.92 10.06 1.20
N GLY A 42 10.81 9.68 0.27
CA GLY A 42 12.10 9.07 0.62
C GLY A 42 11.97 7.61 1.00
N LEU A 43 10.92 6.93 0.51
CA LEU A 43 10.58 5.56 0.93
C LEU A 43 11.72 4.58 0.64
N ASP A 44 12.34 4.05 1.69
CA ASP A 44 13.47 3.13 1.59
C ASP A 44 13.02 1.72 1.17
N SER A 45 13.93 0.95 0.56
CA SER A 45 13.64 -0.44 0.12
C SER A 45 13.25 -1.37 1.27
N ILE A 46 13.64 -1.04 2.51
CA ILE A 46 13.26 -1.78 3.72
C ILE A 46 11.84 -1.42 4.15
N GLU A 47 11.51 -0.13 4.21
CA GLU A 47 10.16 0.32 4.62
C GLU A 47 9.09 -0.08 3.59
N ALA A 48 9.46 -0.05 2.32
CA ALA A 48 8.74 -0.69 1.23
C ALA A 48 8.34 -2.13 1.54
N LEU A 49 9.32 -2.95 1.92
CA LEU A 49 9.12 -4.36 2.21
C LEU A 49 8.26 -4.55 3.46
N ASP A 50 8.43 -3.71 4.48
CA ASP A 50 7.66 -3.76 5.72
C ASP A 50 6.18 -3.41 5.50
N ALA A 51 5.92 -2.30 4.79
CA ALA A 51 4.58 -1.89 4.39
C ALA A 51 3.89 -2.99 3.57
N LEU A 52 4.62 -3.65 2.67
CA LEU A 52 4.10 -4.76 1.88
C LEU A 52 3.85 -6.01 2.71
N ALA A 53 4.76 -6.38 3.61
CA ALA A 53 4.58 -7.52 4.48
C ALA A 53 3.30 -7.36 5.29
N THR A 54 3.12 -6.19 5.88
CA THR A 54 1.91 -5.81 6.61
C THR A 54 0.67 -5.84 5.70
N LEU A 55 0.75 -5.25 4.50
CA LEU A 55 -0.33 -5.29 3.51
C LEU A 55 -0.74 -6.73 3.15
N HIS A 56 0.23 -7.62 2.97
CA HIS A 56 0.02 -9.01 2.58
C HIS A 56 -0.58 -9.83 3.72
N GLU A 57 -0.08 -9.64 4.95
CA GLU A 57 -0.69 -10.20 6.16
C GLU A 57 -2.15 -9.76 6.30
N LEU A 58 -2.42 -8.50 5.99
CA LEU A 58 -3.75 -7.92 6.09
C LEU A 58 -4.77 -8.50 5.12
N ILE A 59 -4.38 -8.68 3.86
CA ILE A 59 -5.22 -9.30 2.84
C ILE A 59 -5.20 -10.83 2.92
N GLY A 60 -4.36 -11.41 3.79
CA GLY A 60 -4.23 -12.85 4.01
C GLY A 60 -3.57 -13.59 2.85
N VAL A 61 -2.66 -12.94 2.12
CA VAL A 61 -1.96 -13.53 0.98
C VAL A 61 -0.46 -13.62 1.25
N SER A 62 0.21 -14.62 0.69
CA SER A 62 1.67 -14.74 0.85
C SER A 62 2.42 -13.66 0.07
N ILE A 63 3.52 -13.17 0.64
CA ILE A 63 4.46 -12.27 -0.05
C ILE A 63 5.10 -13.05 -1.19
N PRO A 64 5.04 -12.56 -2.45
CA PRO A 64 5.67 -13.22 -3.57
C PRO A 64 7.18 -13.12 -3.43
N ASN A 65 7.86 -14.25 -3.64
CA ASN A 65 9.31 -14.36 -3.52
C ASN A 65 10.08 -13.51 -4.55
N GLN A 66 9.40 -13.05 -5.62
CA GLN A 66 9.93 -12.09 -6.59
C GLN A 66 9.11 -10.80 -6.55
N PHE A 67 9.26 -10.05 -5.47
CA PHE A 67 8.73 -8.70 -5.40
C PHE A 67 9.64 -7.73 -6.16
N ASN A 68 9.05 -6.89 -7.01
CA ASN A 68 9.79 -5.88 -7.74
C ASN A 68 9.53 -4.50 -7.12
N LEU A 69 10.58 -3.87 -6.60
CA LEU A 69 10.54 -2.52 -6.03
C LEU A 69 9.99 -1.48 -7.02
N LYS A 70 10.06 -1.74 -8.33
CA LYS A 70 9.36 -0.93 -9.35
C LYS A 70 7.86 -0.84 -9.10
N THR A 71 7.21 -1.84 -8.51
CA THR A 71 5.78 -1.74 -8.23
C THR A 71 5.45 -0.71 -7.14
N LEU A 72 6.43 -0.34 -6.30
CA LEU A 72 6.35 0.79 -5.37
C LEU A 72 6.87 2.10 -5.96
N GLU A 73 7.16 2.14 -7.27
CA GLU A 73 7.47 3.41 -7.94
C GLU A 73 6.30 4.37 -7.72
N SER A 74 5.05 3.94 -7.81
CA SER A 74 3.88 4.80 -7.57
C SER A 74 2.72 4.04 -6.94
N LEU A 75 1.84 4.73 -6.21
CA LEU A 75 0.63 4.11 -5.64
C LEU A 75 -0.22 3.45 -6.72
N ARG A 76 -0.28 4.06 -7.91
CA ARG A 76 -0.98 3.51 -9.06
C ARG A 76 -0.43 2.16 -9.51
N SER A 77 0.89 2.02 -9.57
CA SER A 77 1.54 0.75 -9.90
C SER A 77 1.27 -0.30 -8.84
N LEU A 78 1.30 0.07 -7.56
CA LEU A 78 0.99 -0.84 -6.45
C LEU A 78 -0.48 -1.28 -6.47
N ALA A 79 -1.42 -0.35 -6.64
CA ALA A 79 -2.84 -0.67 -6.76
C ALA A 79 -3.13 -1.57 -7.96
N SER A 80 -2.53 -1.27 -9.12
CA SER A 80 -2.65 -2.09 -10.32
C SER A 80 -2.03 -3.48 -10.13
N TYR A 81 -0.92 -3.56 -9.39
CA TYR A 81 -0.28 -4.83 -9.04
C TYR A 81 -1.19 -5.69 -8.18
N ILE A 82 -1.77 -5.14 -7.11
CA ILE A 82 -2.70 -5.86 -6.22
C ILE A 82 -3.90 -6.38 -7.02
N LEU A 83 -4.50 -5.53 -7.86
CA LEU A 83 -5.63 -5.91 -8.71
C LEU A 83 -5.27 -7.00 -9.72
N THR A 84 -4.05 -6.98 -10.27
CA THR A 84 -3.61 -7.96 -11.27
C THR A 84 -3.21 -9.30 -10.64
N GLN A 85 -2.53 -9.26 -9.49
CA GLN A 85 -2.04 -10.46 -8.81
C GLN A 85 -3.10 -11.15 -7.97
N PHE A 86 -3.90 -10.38 -7.23
CA PHE A 86 -4.86 -10.90 -6.25
C PHE A 86 -6.32 -10.70 -6.66
N GLY A 87 -6.57 -9.88 -7.69
CA GLY A 87 -7.92 -9.60 -8.16
C GLY A 87 -8.65 -8.53 -7.35
N VAL A 88 -9.86 -8.23 -7.80
CA VAL A 88 -10.74 -7.20 -7.22
C VAL A 88 -11.22 -7.62 -5.81
N GLU A 89 -11.32 -8.92 -5.53
CA GLU A 89 -11.75 -9.42 -4.22
C GLU A 89 -10.75 -9.07 -3.11
N ALA A 90 -9.46 -9.35 -3.32
CA ALA A 90 -8.42 -9.02 -2.34
C ALA A 90 -8.30 -7.50 -2.14
N ALA A 91 -8.42 -6.73 -3.22
CA ALA A 91 -8.47 -5.28 -3.16
C ALA A 91 -9.63 -4.78 -2.28
N GLN A 92 -10.84 -5.31 -2.49
CA GLN A 92 -12.00 -4.95 -1.68
C GLN A 92 -11.85 -5.33 -0.21
N ARG A 93 -11.21 -6.48 0.09
CA ARG A 93 -10.90 -6.83 1.48
C ARG A 93 -10.01 -5.78 2.11
N PHE A 94 -8.94 -5.36 1.43
CA PHE A 94 -8.05 -4.32 1.93
C PHE A 94 -8.79 -2.99 2.17
N LEU A 95 -9.65 -2.58 1.24
CA LEU A 95 -10.45 -1.37 1.38
C LEU A 95 -11.40 -1.43 2.58
N SER A 96 -11.93 -2.62 2.86
CA SER A 96 -12.79 -2.87 4.02
C SER A 96 -12.05 -2.95 5.35
N LEU A 97 -10.70 -3.00 5.35
CA LEU A 97 -9.93 -2.96 6.59
C LEU A 97 -9.92 -1.56 7.17
N ASP A 98 -10.14 -1.48 8.47
CA ASP A 98 -9.96 -0.24 9.20
C ASP A 98 -8.48 -0.11 9.58
N LEU A 99 -7.77 0.82 8.95
CA LEU A 99 -6.35 1.05 9.22
C LEU A 99 -6.15 1.94 10.45
N SER A 100 -7.18 2.67 10.89
CA SER A 100 -7.10 3.56 12.05
C SER A 100 -7.01 2.78 13.36
N GLU A 101 -7.62 1.59 13.41
CA GLU A 101 -7.53 0.66 14.54
C GLU A 101 -6.26 -0.21 14.52
N MET A 102 -5.46 -0.14 13.45
CA MET A 102 -4.26 -0.93 13.32
C MET A 102 -3.06 -0.24 13.95
N ASP A 103 -2.49 -0.89 14.97
CA ASP A 103 -1.22 -0.45 15.54
C ASP A 103 -0.06 -0.88 14.64
N PHE A 104 0.40 0.05 13.81
CA PHE A 104 1.64 -0.10 13.02
C PHE A 104 2.90 0.17 13.86
N SER A 105 2.76 0.44 15.17
CA SER A 105 3.90 0.64 16.09
C SER A 105 4.67 -0.63 16.41
N ARG A 106 4.23 -1.80 15.91
CA ARG A 106 4.83 -3.12 16.18
C ARG A 106 6.29 -3.28 15.69
N ALA A 107 6.84 -2.33 14.93
CA ALA A 107 8.21 -2.38 14.43
C ALA A 107 9.31 -1.98 15.45
N GLU A 108 8.97 -1.53 16.68
CA GLU A 108 9.97 -1.12 17.70
C GLU A 108 10.42 -2.23 18.67
N GLU A 109 10.33 -3.50 18.31
CA GLU A 109 10.88 -4.59 19.13
C GLU A 109 11.73 -5.54 18.29
N MET A 110 12.95 -5.13 17.84
CA MET A 110 14.16 -5.99 17.65
C MET A 110 15.45 -5.17 17.55
#